data_AF-A0A829H8P0-F1
#
_entry.id   AF-A0A829H8P0-F1
#
_cell.length_a   1.000
_cell.length_b   1.000
_cell.length_c   1.000
_cell.angle_alpha   90.00
_cell.angle_beta   90.00
_cell.angle_gamma   90.00
#
_symmetry.space_group_name_H-M   'P 1'
#
loop_
_entity.id
_entity.type
_entity.pdbx_description
1 polymer ?
#
loop_
_entity_poly.entity_id
_entity_poly.type
_entity_poly.pdbx_seq_one_letter_code
_entity_poly.pdbx_strand_id
1 'polypeptide(L)'
;MIENKLPQNPKPKEWLASELSQQRIADYKPFNFVDGEGVRCSLYVSGCRFACPGCYNRVAQNFRYGKPYTQELEDQIMSDLSQSYVQGLTLLGGEPFLNTQVCIRLCKRIRQEFGHEKDIWSWSGYTYDELIQDSDDKLELLKLID
;
A
#
# COMPACT_ATOMS: atom_id res chain seq x y z
N MET A 1 1.41 35.02 -4.96
CA MET A 1 0.79 33.96 -5.79
C MET A 1 1.20 32.65 -5.16
N ILE A 2 0.26 31.78 -4.78
CA ILE A 2 0.59 30.45 -4.26
C ILE A 2 0.96 29.63 -5.49
N GLU A 3 2.24 29.31 -5.66
CA GLU A 3 2.68 28.37 -6.71
C GLU A 3 1.99 27.03 -6.45
N ASN A 4 1.24 26.55 -7.44
CA ASN A 4 0.68 25.20 -7.43
C ASN A 4 1.83 24.20 -7.58
N LYS A 5 2.47 23.88 -6.45
CA LYS A 5 3.44 22.78 -6.37
C LYS A 5 2.75 21.52 -6.90
N LEU A 6 3.44 20.70 -7.67
CA LEU A 6 2.96 19.38 -8.08
C LEU A 6 3.62 18.30 -7.21
N PRO A 7 3.04 17.09 -7.14
CA PRO A 7 3.75 15.93 -6.62
C PRO A 7 5.08 15.70 -7.37
N GLN A 8 6.08 15.14 -6.68
CA GLN A 8 7.28 14.63 -7.33
C GLN A 8 6.89 13.47 -8.24
N ASN A 9 7.46 13.39 -9.44
CA ASN A 9 7.23 12.28 -10.36
C ASN A 9 8.56 11.62 -10.74
N PRO A 10 8.82 10.36 -10.33
CA PRO A 10 10.07 9.67 -10.63
C PRO A 10 10.12 9.17 -12.08
N LYS A 11 11.33 8.97 -12.60
CA LYS A 11 11.53 8.11 -13.77
C LYS A 11 11.37 6.64 -13.37
N PRO A 12 11.05 5.74 -14.33
CA PRO A 12 11.00 4.31 -14.04
C PRO A 12 12.28 3.83 -13.35
N LYS A 13 12.13 3.03 -12.30
CA LYS A 13 13.23 2.45 -11.50
C LYS A 13 14.08 3.47 -10.73
N GLU A 14 13.67 4.73 -10.64
CA GLU A 14 14.39 5.74 -9.86
C GLU A 14 14.18 5.56 -8.35
N TRP A 15 12.98 5.14 -7.94
CA TRP A 15 12.67 4.89 -6.53
C TRP A 15 12.43 3.41 -6.31
N LEU A 16 13.42 2.74 -5.72
CA LEU A 16 13.36 1.31 -5.43
C LEU A 16 12.95 1.06 -3.99
N ALA A 17 12.00 0.15 -3.78
CA ALA A 17 11.56 -0.20 -2.43
C ALA A 17 12.67 -0.85 -1.61
N SER A 18 13.63 -1.53 -2.24
CA SER A 18 14.83 -2.11 -1.60
C SER A 18 15.74 -1.06 -0.94
N GLU A 19 15.70 0.18 -1.43
CA GLU A 19 16.52 1.28 -0.91
C GLU A 19 15.77 2.16 0.08
N LEU A 20 14.44 2.25 -0.09
CA LEU A 20 13.61 3.21 0.63
C LEU A 20 12.82 2.58 1.77
N SER A 21 12.20 1.43 1.54
CA SER A 21 11.28 0.84 2.51
C SER A 21 12.02 0.52 3.82
N GLN A 22 11.34 0.81 4.93
CA GLN A 22 11.78 0.38 6.26
C GLN A 22 10.89 -0.73 6.81
N GLN A 23 10.00 -1.29 5.97
CA GLN A 23 9.03 -2.32 6.32
C GLN A 23 8.17 -1.91 7.54
N ARG A 24 7.67 -0.68 7.50
CA ARG A 24 6.84 -0.08 8.56
C ARG A 24 5.48 0.30 8.03
N ILE A 25 4.51 0.31 8.93
CA ILE A 25 3.15 0.74 8.66
C ILE A 25 2.79 1.89 9.59
N ALA A 26 2.17 2.91 9.01
CA ALA A 26 1.65 4.07 9.71
C ALA A 26 0.48 3.67 10.60
N ASP A 27 -0.44 2.85 10.09
CA ASP A 27 -1.62 2.38 10.80
C ASP A 27 -2.21 1.12 10.15
N TYR A 28 -3.09 0.45 10.88
CA TYR A 28 -3.97 -0.60 10.35
C TYR A 28 -5.39 -0.37 10.87
N LYS A 29 -6.36 -0.36 9.95
CA LYS A 29 -7.77 -0.13 10.27
C LYS A 29 -8.63 -1.28 9.74
N PRO A 30 -9.17 -2.14 10.62
CA PRO A 30 -10.11 -3.17 10.20
C PRO A 30 -11.50 -2.56 9.96
N PHE A 31 -12.31 -3.24 9.15
CA PHE A 31 -13.73 -2.96 8.92
C PHE A 31 -14.04 -1.51 8.51
N ASN A 32 -13.21 -0.95 7.64
CA ASN A 32 -13.33 0.41 7.14
C ASN A 32 -14.26 0.51 5.91
N PHE A 33 -14.90 1.66 5.73
CA PHE A 33 -15.86 1.95 4.65
C PHE A 33 -15.43 3.10 3.73
N VAL A 34 -14.32 3.78 4.04
CA VAL A 34 -13.91 4.99 3.31
C VAL A 34 -12.76 4.76 2.32
N ASP A 35 -12.05 3.64 2.44
CA ASP A 35 -10.83 3.36 1.65
C ASP A 35 -11.07 2.49 0.41
N GLY A 36 -12.33 2.31 0.03
CA GLY A 36 -12.75 1.55 -1.15
C GLY A 36 -14.18 1.03 -1.01
N GLU A 37 -14.64 0.28 -2.00
CA GLU A 37 -15.96 -0.33 -1.97
C GLU A 37 -16.05 -1.50 -0.96
N GLY A 38 -17.21 -1.60 -0.31
CA GLY A 38 -17.49 -2.62 0.69
C GLY A 38 -16.82 -2.37 2.05
N VAL A 39 -16.90 -3.38 2.93
CA VAL A 39 -16.17 -3.37 4.21
C VAL A 39 -14.75 -3.85 3.94
N ARG A 40 -13.75 -3.04 4.28
CA ARG A 40 -12.35 -3.30 3.93
C ARG A 40 -11.42 -3.32 5.13
N CYS A 41 -10.43 -4.20 5.10
CA CYS A 41 -9.24 -4.06 5.92
C CYS A 41 -8.28 -3.07 5.23
N SER A 42 -7.80 -2.05 5.95
CA SER A 42 -7.01 -0.97 5.34
C SER A 42 -5.63 -0.90 5.97
N LEU A 43 -4.58 -1.16 5.18
CA LEU A 43 -3.19 -1.13 5.62
C LEU A 43 -2.51 0.16 5.14
N TYR A 44 -2.20 1.04 6.08
CA TYR A 44 -1.53 2.30 5.81
C TYR A 44 -0.02 2.09 5.94
N VAL A 45 0.71 1.97 4.84
CA VAL A 45 2.18 1.83 4.86
C VAL A 45 2.88 3.16 5.20
N SER A 46 4.11 3.10 5.72
CA SER A 46 4.94 4.29 5.96
C SER A 46 5.99 4.48 4.86
N GLY A 47 6.15 5.71 4.40
CA GLY A 47 7.10 6.11 3.37
C GLY A 47 6.42 6.49 2.06
N CYS A 48 6.66 7.72 1.59
CA CYS A 48 6.20 8.21 0.30
C CYS A 48 7.09 9.36 -0.19
N ARG A 49 7.56 9.30 -1.44
CA ARG A 49 8.38 10.38 -2.05
C ARG A 49 7.61 11.34 -2.94
N PHE A 50 6.36 11.02 -3.33
CA PHE A 50 5.53 11.93 -4.12
C PHE A 50 5.33 13.31 -3.46
N ALA A 51 5.35 13.38 -2.12
CA ALA A 51 5.29 14.64 -1.36
C ALA A 51 4.16 15.58 -1.84
N CYS A 52 2.98 15.01 -2.12
CA CYS A 52 1.88 15.73 -2.73
C CYS A 52 1.48 16.98 -1.94
N PRO A 53 1.19 18.11 -2.61
CA PRO A 53 0.57 19.27 -1.98
C PRO A 53 -0.77 18.87 -1.35
N GLY A 54 -1.02 19.32 -0.12
CA GLY A 54 -2.26 18.96 0.59
C GLY A 54 -2.37 17.49 1.00
N CYS A 55 -1.29 16.70 0.95
CA CYS A 55 -1.32 15.30 1.36
C CYS A 55 -1.92 15.12 2.77
N TYR A 56 -3.05 14.41 2.83
CA TYR A 56 -3.78 14.12 4.05
C TYR A 56 -2.93 13.33 5.06
N ASN A 57 -2.12 12.38 4.57
CA ASN A 57 -1.25 11.53 5.39
C ASN A 57 0.21 12.03 5.43
N ARG A 58 0.43 13.33 5.64
CA ARG A 58 1.79 13.92 5.60
C ARG A 58 2.80 13.21 6.53
N VAL A 59 2.36 12.75 7.71
CA VAL A 59 3.22 12.01 8.65
C VAL A 59 3.71 10.68 8.08
N ALA A 60 2.89 10.01 7.27
CA ALA A 60 3.21 8.73 6.64
C ALA A 60 4.16 8.89 5.44
N GLN A 61 4.56 10.11 5.05
CA GLN A 61 5.63 10.29 4.06
C GLN A 61 7.00 9.88 4.62
N ASN A 62 7.18 9.93 5.94
CA ASN A 62 8.39 9.49 6.60
C ASN A 62 8.44 7.96 6.66
N PHE A 63 9.42 7.36 5.99
CA PHE A 63 9.64 5.90 5.97
C PHE A 63 9.87 5.28 7.36
N ARG A 64 10.27 6.07 8.37
CA ARG A 64 10.48 5.61 9.74
C ARG A 64 9.27 5.82 10.66
N TYR A 65 8.18 6.37 10.15
CA TYR A 65 6.96 6.60 10.93
C TYR A 65 6.24 5.28 11.30
N GLY A 66 5.30 5.36 12.24
CA GLY A 66 4.46 4.23 12.63
C GLY A 66 5.21 3.14 13.38
N LYS A 67 4.90 1.87 13.07
CA LYS A 67 5.48 0.66 13.71
C LYS A 67 6.00 -0.34 12.67
N PRO A 68 6.94 -1.23 13.01
CA PRO A 68 7.33 -2.32 12.11
C PRO A 68 6.12 -3.16 11.69
N TYR A 69 6.14 -3.65 10.44
CA TYR A 69 5.24 -4.70 10.00
C TYR A 69 5.69 -6.04 10.58
N THR A 70 4.79 -6.75 11.26
CA THR A 70 5.13 -7.99 11.98
C THR A 70 4.21 -9.14 11.58
N GLN A 71 4.62 -10.37 11.90
CA GLN A 71 3.81 -11.56 11.66
C GLN A 71 2.48 -11.49 12.41
N GLU A 72 2.49 -10.99 13.65
CA GLU A 72 1.28 -10.89 14.48
C GLU A 72 0.26 -9.92 13.87
N LEU A 73 0.72 -8.81 13.27
CA LEU A 73 -0.16 -7.90 12.54
C LEU A 73 -0.71 -8.56 11.27
N GLU A 74 0.13 -9.29 10.53
CA GLU A 74 -0.31 -10.03 9.34
C GLU A 74 -1.40 -11.06 9.70
N ASP A 75 -1.19 -11.84 10.76
CA ASP A 75 -2.16 -12.82 11.26
C ASP A 75 -3.48 -12.16 11.67
N GLN A 76 -3.42 -10.98 12.30
CA GLN A 76 -4.60 -10.18 12.63
C GLN A 76 -5.35 -9.76 11.36
N ILE A 77 -4.65 -9.27 10.34
CA ILE A 77 -5.24 -8.88 9.06
C ILE A 77 -5.94 -10.07 8.40
N MET A 78 -5.32 -11.25 8.40
CA MET A 78 -5.92 -12.46 7.83
C MET A 78 -7.18 -12.90 8.58
N SER A 79 -7.15 -12.84 9.92
CA SER A 79 -8.32 -13.10 10.76
C SER A 79 -9.48 -12.15 10.45
N ASP A 80 -9.20 -10.85 10.32
CA ASP A 80 -10.21 -9.85 10.00
C ASP A 80 -10.75 -10.02 8.57
N LEU A 81 -9.89 -10.32 7.60
CA LEU A 81 -10.28 -10.59 6.22
C LEU A 81 -11.17 -11.84 6.10
N SER A 82 -11.00 -12.83 6.97
CA SER A 82 -11.78 -14.07 6.94
C SER A 82 -13.28 -13.85 7.23
N GLN A 83 -13.66 -12.71 7.82
CA GLN A 83 -15.05 -12.37 8.07
C GLN A 83 -15.84 -12.30 6.76
N SER A 84 -17.01 -12.93 6.73
CA SER A 84 -17.82 -13.07 5.51
C SER A 84 -18.33 -11.74 4.95
N TYR A 85 -18.49 -10.73 5.81
CA TYR A 85 -18.91 -9.38 5.42
C TYR A 85 -17.76 -8.48 4.96
N VAL A 86 -16.50 -8.91 5.11
CA VAL A 86 -15.33 -8.15 4.63
C VAL A 86 -15.09 -8.49 3.16
N GLN A 87 -15.15 -7.48 2.30
CA GLN A 87 -14.93 -7.64 0.87
C GLN A 87 -13.45 -7.86 0.54
N GLY A 88 -12.54 -7.12 1.18
CA GLY A 88 -11.12 -7.22 0.81
C GLY A 88 -10.20 -6.26 1.54
N LEU A 89 -9.00 -6.07 0.95
CA LEU A 89 -7.91 -5.26 1.50
C LEU A 89 -7.71 -3.98 0.66
N THR A 90 -7.50 -2.83 1.31
CA THR A 90 -6.90 -1.66 0.66
C THR A 90 -5.48 -1.43 1.16
N LEU A 91 -4.54 -1.31 0.22
CA LEU A 91 -3.17 -0.84 0.46
C LEU A 91 -3.10 0.67 0.18
N LEU A 92 -2.74 1.47 1.19
CA LEU A 92 -2.67 2.93 1.07
C LEU A 92 -1.72 3.56 2.10
N GLY A 93 -1.88 4.87 2.37
CA GLY A 93 -1.17 5.59 3.43
C GLY A 93 -0.03 6.44 2.89
N GLY A 94 1.19 5.91 2.97
CA GLY A 94 2.35 6.41 2.23
C GLY A 94 2.23 6.04 0.75
N GLU A 95 3.15 5.22 0.26
CA GLU A 95 3.11 4.69 -1.10
C GLU A 95 3.33 3.17 -1.08
N PRO A 96 2.29 2.36 -1.38
CA PRO A 96 2.40 0.89 -1.46
C PRO A 96 3.52 0.40 -2.38
N PHE A 97 3.71 1.03 -3.55
CA PHE A 97 4.75 0.64 -4.51
C PHE A 97 6.17 1.09 -4.13
N LEU A 98 6.34 1.79 -3.00
CA LEU A 98 7.64 2.02 -2.35
C LEU A 98 7.83 1.15 -1.10
N ASN A 99 6.89 0.27 -0.80
CA ASN A 99 6.87 -0.66 0.33
C ASN A 99 6.47 -2.07 -0.11
N THR A 100 6.87 -2.45 -1.32
CA THR A 100 6.53 -3.71 -1.99
C THR A 100 6.86 -4.94 -1.14
N GLN A 101 7.90 -4.92 -0.30
CA GLN A 101 8.22 -6.05 0.57
C GLN A 101 7.09 -6.39 1.54
N VAL A 102 6.45 -5.37 2.12
CA VAL A 102 5.28 -5.56 3.01
C VAL A 102 4.07 -5.95 2.19
N CYS A 103 3.79 -5.20 1.12
CA CYS A 103 2.59 -5.36 0.31
C CYS A 103 2.55 -6.72 -0.39
N ILE A 104 3.62 -7.14 -1.07
CA ILE A 104 3.70 -8.44 -1.77
C ILE A 104 3.55 -9.59 -0.80
N ARG A 105 4.22 -9.52 0.37
CA ARG A 105 4.13 -10.57 1.39
C ARG A 105 2.67 -10.81 1.80
N LEU A 106 1.96 -9.73 2.16
CA LEU A 106 0.55 -9.82 2.55
C LEU A 106 -0.32 -10.27 1.38
N CYS A 107 -0.15 -9.69 0.18
CA CYS A 107 -0.98 -10.03 -0.98
C CYS A 107 -0.81 -11.50 -1.37
N LYS A 108 0.41 -12.04 -1.36
CA LYS A 108 0.66 -13.47 -1.61
C LYS A 108 -0.07 -14.35 -0.63
N ARG A 109 -0.04 -13.99 0.66
CA ARG A 109 -0.76 -14.76 1.69
C ARG A 109 -2.27 -14.69 1.51
N ILE A 110 -2.81 -13.53 1.16
CA ILE A 110 -4.24 -13.38 0.82
C ILE A 110 -4.62 -14.26 -0.37
N ARG A 111 -3.82 -14.25 -1.44
CA ARG A 111 -4.06 -15.13 -2.60
C ARG A 111 -3.95 -16.61 -2.23
N GLN A 112 -3.05 -16.97 -1.33
CA GLN A 112 -2.90 -18.35 -0.87
C GLN A 112 -4.08 -18.84 -0.03
N GLU A 113 -4.60 -18.01 0.88
CA GLU A 113 -5.65 -18.41 1.83
C GLU A 113 -7.08 -18.19 1.29
N PHE A 114 -7.28 -17.19 0.44
CA PHE A 114 -8.61 -16.78 -0.04
C PHE A 114 -8.75 -16.75 -1.58
N GLY A 115 -7.67 -17.02 -2.32
CA GLY A 115 -7.69 -16.88 -3.78
C GLY A 115 -8.07 -15.46 -4.22
N HIS A 116 -9.14 -15.37 -5.01
CA HIS A 116 -9.73 -14.09 -5.47
C HIS A 116 -11.07 -13.77 -4.80
N GLU A 117 -11.45 -14.49 -3.74
CA GLU A 117 -12.68 -14.17 -2.99
C GLU A 117 -12.58 -12.84 -2.23
N LYS A 118 -11.35 -12.43 -1.89
CA LYS A 118 -11.06 -11.14 -1.28
C LYS A 118 -10.29 -10.29 -2.28
N ASP A 119 -10.88 -9.16 -2.68
CA ASP A 119 -10.22 -8.24 -3.61
C ASP A 119 -9.12 -7.43 -2.91
N ILE A 120 -8.10 -7.01 -3.67
CA ILE A 120 -6.99 -6.22 -3.16
C ILE A 120 -6.87 -4.96 -3.99
N TRP A 121 -7.16 -3.81 -3.38
CA TRP A 121 -7.04 -2.50 -4.00
C TRP A 121 -5.76 -1.82 -3.53
N SER A 122 -5.19 -0.95 -4.38
CA SER A 122 -4.07 -0.10 -4.00
C SER A 122 -4.27 1.33 -4.47
N TRP A 123 -4.19 2.28 -3.55
CA TRP A 123 -4.07 3.69 -3.88
C TRP A 123 -2.59 4.05 -4.06
N SER A 124 -2.25 4.60 -5.21
CA SER A 124 -0.87 4.93 -5.57
C SER A 124 -0.78 6.32 -6.20
N GLY A 125 0.36 6.98 -5.99
CA GLY A 125 0.75 8.19 -6.72
C GLY A 125 1.27 7.92 -8.13
N TYR A 126 1.61 6.66 -8.45
CA TYR A 126 1.98 6.26 -9.81
C TYR A 126 0.76 6.09 -10.70
N THR A 127 0.94 6.37 -11.98
CA THR A 127 0.04 5.90 -13.03
C THR A 127 0.33 4.44 -13.39
N TYR A 128 -0.65 3.78 -14.02
CA TYR A 128 -0.45 2.41 -14.51
C TYR A 128 0.71 2.31 -15.50
N ASP A 129 0.82 3.26 -16.44
CA ASP A 129 1.88 3.29 -17.47
C ASP A 129 3.29 3.43 -16.87
N GLU A 130 3.41 4.15 -15.75
CA GLU A 130 4.66 4.25 -15.00
C GLU A 130 4.99 2.91 -14.32
N LEU A 131 4.01 2.27 -13.68
CA LEU A 131 4.21 1.01 -12.95
C LEU A 131 4.64 -0.14 -13.87
N ILE A 132 4.04 -0.27 -15.06
CA ILE A 132 4.38 -1.36 -15.99
C ILE A 132 5.80 -1.27 -16.57
N GLN A 133 6.47 -0.13 -16.40
CA GLN A 133 7.85 0.11 -16.86
C GLN A 133 8.88 0.09 -15.72
N ASP A 134 8.43 -0.07 -14.47
CA ASP A 134 9.25 0.09 -13.28
C ASP A 134 9.95 -1.22 -12.87
N SER A 135 10.30 -1.36 -11.59
CA SER A 135 11.04 -2.49 -11.04
C SER A 135 10.20 -3.77 -10.93
N ASP A 136 10.88 -4.92 -10.91
CA ASP A 136 10.23 -6.25 -10.93
C ASP A 136 9.30 -6.49 -9.74
N ASP A 137 9.62 -5.93 -8.56
CA ASP A 137 8.78 -5.99 -7.37
C ASP A 137 7.50 -5.18 -7.51
N LYS A 138 7.55 -4.01 -8.16
CA LYS A 138 6.33 -3.24 -8.47
C LYS A 138 5.46 -3.99 -9.47
N LEU A 139 6.05 -4.59 -10.50
CA LEU A 139 5.34 -5.47 -11.44
C LEU A 139 4.74 -6.69 -10.77
N GLU A 140 5.43 -7.27 -9.79
CA GLU A 140 4.92 -8.38 -8.99
C GLU A 140 3.72 -7.95 -8.15
N LEU A 141 3.81 -6.83 -7.44
CA LEU A 141 2.68 -6.29 -6.68
C LEU A 141 1.49 -6.00 -7.61
N LEU A 142 1.72 -5.40 -8.78
CA LEU A 142 0.68 -5.08 -9.75
C LEU A 142 -0.06 -6.33 -10.27
N LYS A 143 0.62 -7.48 -10.36
CA LYS A 143 -0.01 -8.77 -10.73
C LYS A 143 -0.84 -9.39 -9.61
N LEU A 144 -0.61 -8.99 -8.36
CA LEU A 144 -1.28 -9.55 -7.20
C LEU A 144 -2.54 -8.79 -6.80
N ILE A 145 -2.64 -7.51 -7.18
CA ILE A 145 -3.80 -6.66 -6.90
C ILE A 145 -4.87 -6.76 -8.00
N ASP A 146 -6.09 -6.31 -7.71
CA ASP A 146 -7.24 -6.32 -8.63
C ASP A 146 -7.58 -4.93 -9.18
#